data_AF-K0I7Y3-F1
#
_entry.id   AF-K0I7Y3-F1
#
_cell.length_a   1.000
_cell.length_b   1.000
_cell.length_c   1.000
_cell.angle_alpha   90.00
_cell.angle_beta   90.00
_cell.angle_gamma   90.00
#
_symmetry.space_group_name_H-M   'P 1'
#
loop_
_entity.id
_entity.type
_entity.pdbx_description
1 polymer ?
#
loop_
_entity_poly.entity_id
_entity_poly.type
_entity_poly.pdbx_seq_one_letter_code
_entity_poly.pdbx_strand_id
1 'polypeptide(L)'
;MTRKSTMSPESVALINHLKEHGTSTAAALRAHFQDMSRTQLLKRLGNLVDLGWLDFTWDAAGDKAWFLRASARATPVRTVAEKSPRQQEPALPVAGPRRVDVMSGTYVPARGPALRPGALDFRACQSVGYRC
;
A
#
# COMPACT_ATOMS: atom_id res chain seq x y z
N MET A 1 5.77 2.04 -8.25
CA MET A 1 5.09 1.26 -7.19
C MET A 1 5.81 1.47 -5.86
N THR A 2 5.26 2.27 -4.97
CA THR A 2 5.80 2.52 -3.63
C THR A 2 5.46 1.32 -2.74
N ARG A 3 6.47 0.59 -2.26
CA ARG A 3 6.26 -0.54 -1.34
C ARG A 3 5.67 -0.03 -0.03
N LYS A 4 4.34 -0.18 0.16
CA LYS A 4 3.70 -0.03 1.47
C LYS A 4 4.01 -1.29 2.28
N SER A 5 5.22 -1.39 2.81
CA SER A 5 5.59 -2.50 3.68
C SER A 5 5.05 -2.23 5.08
N THR A 6 4.00 -2.95 5.46
CA THR A 6 3.53 -3.01 6.85
C THR A 6 4.59 -3.74 7.68
N MET A 7 5.56 -3.01 8.21
CA MET A 7 6.66 -3.56 8.96
C MET A 7 6.39 -3.53 10.47
N SER A 8 6.84 -4.58 11.17
CA SER A 8 6.83 -4.62 12.64
C SER A 8 7.75 -3.54 13.22
N PRO A 9 7.45 -2.99 14.42
CA PRO A 9 8.23 -1.90 15.02
C PRO A 9 9.70 -2.28 15.24
N GLU A 10 9.97 -3.52 15.68
CA GLU A 10 11.32 -4.05 15.85
C GLU A 10 12.13 -4.05 14.54
N SER A 11 11.51 -4.45 13.43
CA SER A 11 12.17 -4.45 12.12
C SER A 11 12.46 -3.02 11.63
N VAL A 12 11.62 -2.05 11.97
CA VAL A 12 11.89 -0.65 11.64
C VAL A 12 13.03 -0.09 12.49
N ALA A 13 13.07 -0.41 13.78
CA ALA A 13 14.17 -0.04 14.67
C ALA A 13 15.51 -0.59 14.15
N LEU A 14 15.54 -1.86 13.69
CA LEU A 14 16.72 -2.44 13.05
C LEU A 14 17.16 -1.68 11.80
N ILE A 15 16.21 -1.29 10.93
CA ILE A 15 16.55 -0.51 9.74
C ILE A 15 17.08 0.88 10.12
N ASN A 16 16.47 1.57 11.08
CA ASN A 16 16.92 2.89 11.51
C ASN A 16 18.32 2.83 12.12
N HIS A 17 18.59 1.82 12.97
CA HIS A 17 19.92 1.58 13.52
C HIS A 17 20.96 1.37 12.41
N LEU A 18 20.64 0.57 11.39
CA LEU A 18 21.55 0.35 10.25
C LEU A 18 21.69 1.58 9.33
N LYS A 19 20.72 2.51 9.32
CA LYS A 19 20.85 3.80 8.62
C LYS A 19 21.84 4.72 9.33
N GLU A 20 21.85 4.70 10.66
CA GLU A 20 22.69 5.56 11.49
C GLU A 20 24.12 5.01 11.62
N HIS A 21 24.26 3.71 11.92
CA HIS A 21 25.54 3.08 12.20
C HIS A 21 26.18 2.37 11.00
N GLY A 22 25.43 2.16 9.92
CA GLY A 22 25.92 1.48 8.72
C GLY A 22 25.95 -0.05 8.86
N THR A 23 27.02 -0.68 8.35
CA THR A 23 27.20 -2.14 8.39
C THR A 23 27.35 -2.63 9.83
N SER A 24 26.61 -3.67 10.24
CA SER A 24 26.69 -4.20 11.60
C SER A 24 26.62 -5.73 11.65
N THR A 25 27.35 -6.32 12.59
CA THR A 25 27.32 -7.76 12.87
C THR A 25 26.19 -8.12 13.84
N ALA A 26 25.84 -9.40 13.93
CA ALA A 26 24.75 -9.88 14.79
C ALA A 26 25.07 -9.68 16.28
N ALA A 27 26.35 -9.76 16.66
CA ALA A 27 26.78 -9.51 18.03
C ALA A 27 26.55 -8.05 18.43
N ALA A 28 26.92 -7.10 17.56
CA ALA A 28 26.69 -5.68 17.77
C ALA A 28 25.18 -5.36 17.83
N LEU A 29 24.40 -5.88 16.88
CA LEU A 29 22.94 -5.68 16.87
C LEU A 29 22.28 -6.25 18.13
N ARG A 30 22.74 -7.41 18.62
CA ARG A 30 22.18 -8.02 19.84
C ARG A 30 22.43 -7.18 21.09
N ALA A 31 23.53 -6.42 21.16
CA ALA A 31 23.80 -5.53 22.29
C ALA A 31 22.75 -4.42 22.41
N HIS A 32 22.20 -3.96 21.28
CA HIS A 32 21.17 -2.93 21.22
C HIS A 32 19.73 -3.48 21.32
N PHE A 33 19.49 -4.71 20.85
CA PHE A 33 18.17 -5.35 20.86
C PHE A 33 18.12 -6.52 21.87
N GLN A 34 18.25 -6.20 23.16
CA GLN A 34 18.33 -7.19 24.25
C GLN A 34 17.00 -7.90 24.51
N ASP A 35 15.88 -7.28 24.16
CA ASP A 35 14.53 -7.85 24.31
C ASP A 35 14.30 -9.09 23.42
N MET A 36 15.17 -9.30 22.42
CA MET A 36 15.01 -10.31 21.39
C MET A 36 16.06 -11.41 21.53
N SER A 37 15.63 -12.68 21.42
CA SER A 37 16.58 -13.79 21.38
C SER A 37 17.42 -13.76 20.09
N ARG A 38 18.64 -14.31 20.15
CA ARG A 38 19.55 -14.37 18.98
C ARG A 38 18.89 -15.04 17.78
N THR A 39 18.14 -16.13 18.00
CA THR A 39 17.47 -16.87 16.93
C THR A 39 16.37 -16.05 16.26
N GLN A 40 15.60 -15.29 17.04
CA GLN A 40 14.58 -14.38 16.52
C GLN A 40 15.20 -13.23 15.73
N LEU A 41 16.30 -12.66 16.22
CA LEU A 41 17.05 -11.61 15.51
C LEU A 41 17.54 -12.11 14.15
N LEU A 42 18.21 -13.26 14.11
CA LEU A 42 18.70 -13.85 12.85
C LEU A 42 17.55 -14.17 11.88
N LYS A 43 16.44 -14.71 12.38
CA LYS A 43 15.25 -14.98 11.55
C LYS A 43 14.69 -13.70 10.94
N ARG A 44 14.62 -12.61 11.72
CA ARG A 44 14.15 -11.31 11.24
C ARG A 44 15.11 -10.68 10.23
N LEU A 45 16.42 -10.78 10.45
CA LEU A 45 17.42 -10.33 9.49
C LEU A 45 17.29 -11.10 8.17
N GLY A 46 17.07 -12.42 8.22
CA GLY A 46 16.77 -13.24 7.05
C GLY A 46 15.53 -12.74 6.30
N ASN A 47 14.41 -12.58 7.00
CA ASN A 47 13.19 -12.04 6.40
C ASN A 47 13.39 -10.66 5.76
N LEU A 48 14.20 -9.78 6.36
CA LEU A 48 14.50 -8.46 5.80
C LEU A 48 15.38 -8.53 4.55
N VAL A 49 16.25 -9.53 4.45
CA VAL A 49 17.00 -9.83 3.21
C VAL A 49 16.04 -10.33 2.13
N ASP A 50 15.15 -11.28 2.46
CA ASP A 50 14.17 -11.84 1.51
C ASP A 50 13.20 -10.77 0.96
N LEU A 51 12.81 -9.81 1.82
CA LEU A 51 11.99 -8.67 1.44
C LEU A 51 12.77 -7.58 0.66
N GLY A 52 14.08 -7.76 0.49
CA GLY A 52 14.98 -6.86 -0.26
C GLY A 52 15.28 -5.55 0.45
N TRP A 53 15.19 -5.50 1.79
CA TRP A 53 15.57 -4.35 2.60
C TRP A 53 17.06 -4.35 2.95
N LEU A 54 17.59 -5.53 3.27
CA LEU A 54 18.98 -5.71 3.67
C LEU A 54 19.72 -6.58 2.66
N ASP A 55 21.03 -6.42 2.63
CA ASP A 55 21.98 -7.37 2.07
C ASP A 55 23.00 -7.72 3.18
N PHE A 56 23.82 -8.74 2.94
CA PHE A 56 24.88 -9.13 3.86
C PHE A 56 26.21 -9.32 3.12
N THR A 57 27.28 -9.07 3.85
CA THR A 57 28.66 -9.34 3.45
C THR A 57 29.32 -10.20 4.53
N TRP A 58 30.46 -10.78 4.20
CA TRP A 58 31.30 -11.48 5.16
C TRP A 58 32.46 -10.57 5.51
N ASP A 59 32.73 -10.40 6.80
CA ASP A 59 33.89 -9.64 7.23
C ASP A 59 35.18 -10.50 7.12
N ALA A 60 36.32 -9.88 7.41
CA ALA A 60 37.62 -10.56 7.38
C ALA A 60 37.77 -11.63 8.49
N ALA A 61 36.97 -11.59 9.54
CA ALA A 61 36.90 -12.58 10.61
C ALA A 61 35.95 -13.76 10.27
N GLY A 62 35.23 -13.70 9.14
CA GLY A 62 34.26 -14.71 8.71
C GLY A 62 32.86 -14.51 9.31
N ASP A 63 32.60 -13.37 9.94
CA ASP A 63 31.29 -13.06 10.50
C ASP A 63 30.38 -12.40 9.45
N LYS A 64 29.09 -12.72 9.51
CA LYS A 64 28.09 -12.05 8.68
C LYS A 64 27.87 -10.62 9.18
N ALA A 65 28.06 -9.66 8.29
CA ALA A 65 27.74 -8.27 8.49
C ALA A 65 26.56 -7.87 7.60
N TRP A 66 25.48 -7.37 8.21
CA TRP A 66 24.28 -6.92 7.51
C TRP A 66 24.36 -5.43 7.23
N PHE A 67 23.84 -5.01 6.08
CA PHE A 67 23.76 -3.62 5.69
C PHE A 67 22.52 -3.32 4.87
N LEU A 68 22.14 -2.04 4.83
CA LEU A 68 21.01 -1.58 4.02
C LEU A 68 21.33 -1.59 2.54
N ARG A 69 20.48 -2.28 1.79
CA ARG A 69 20.53 -2.29 0.33
C ARG A 69 20.30 -0.89 -0.21
N ALA A 70 21.04 -0.50 -1.25
CA ALA A 70 20.99 0.86 -1.82
C ALA A 70 19.56 1.31 -2.19
N SER A 71 18.76 0.41 -2.76
CA SER A 71 17.35 0.65 -3.11
C SER A 71 16.44 0.91 -1.91
N ALA A 72 16.79 0.42 -0.72
CA ALA A 72 16.00 0.55 0.49
C ALA A 72 16.31 1.85 1.26
N ARG A 73 17.46 2.49 1.02
CA ARG A 73 17.89 3.70 1.74
C ARG A 73 16.94 4.87 1.56
N ALA A 74 16.48 5.11 0.32
CA ALA A 74 15.56 6.19 -0.03
C ALA A 74 14.09 5.90 0.34
N THR A 75 13.76 4.68 0.77
CA THR A 75 12.38 4.33 1.10
C THR A 75 12.07 4.77 2.54
N PRO A 76 11.06 5.65 2.75
CA PRO A 76 10.63 6.01 4.09
C PRO A 76 10.01 4.79 4.76
N VAL A 77 10.62 4.34 5.86
CA VAL A 77 10.13 3.21 6.64
C VAL A 77 9.03 3.74 7.55
N ARG A 78 7.78 3.41 7.26
CA ARG A 78 6.65 3.77 8.13
C ARG A 78 6.32 2.58 9.03
N THR A 79 6.56 2.73 10.32
CA THR A 79 5.82 1.94 11.31
C THR A 79 4.37 2.41 11.26
N VAL A 80 3.43 1.48 11.11
CA VAL A 80 2.09 1.73 11.62
C VAL A 80 2.23 1.53 13.13
N ALA A 81 2.79 2.51 13.84
CA ALA A 81 2.57 2.59 15.27
C ALA A 81 1.07 2.51 15.45
N GLU A 82 0.59 1.63 16.34
CA GLU A 82 -0.83 1.53 16.68
C GLU A 82 -1.33 2.95 16.89
N LYS A 83 -2.10 3.42 15.90
CA LYS A 83 -2.68 4.74 15.94
C LYS A 83 -3.60 4.68 17.14
N SER A 84 -3.26 5.41 18.20
CA SER A 84 -4.11 5.63 19.37
C SER A 84 -5.57 5.70 18.91
N PRO A 85 -6.53 5.08 19.62
CA PRO A 85 -7.88 4.89 19.14
C PRO A 85 -8.38 6.21 18.59
N ARG A 86 -8.55 6.23 17.26
CA ARG A 86 -8.96 7.40 16.51
C ARG A 86 -10.25 7.84 17.18
N GLN A 87 -10.22 8.98 17.88
CA GLN A 87 -11.42 9.57 18.47
C GLN A 87 -12.46 9.57 17.36
N GLN A 88 -13.50 8.75 17.53
CA GLN A 88 -14.57 8.63 16.56
C GLN A 88 -15.24 10.00 16.55
N GLU A 89 -15.01 10.76 15.49
CA GLU A 89 -15.91 11.87 15.18
C GLU A 89 -17.33 11.30 15.13
N PRO A 90 -18.31 11.96 15.76
CA PRO A 90 -19.68 11.46 15.76
C PRO A 90 -20.12 11.28 14.31
N ALA A 91 -20.45 10.04 13.95
CA ALA A 91 -20.91 9.70 12.62
C ALA A 91 -22.14 10.57 12.31
N LEU A 92 -22.02 11.41 11.28
CA LEU A 92 -23.17 12.11 10.73
C LEU A 92 -24.24 11.07 10.35
N PRO A 93 -25.53 11.33 10.62
CA PRO A 93 -26.58 10.37 10.34
C PRO A 93 -26.58 10.01 8.86
N VAL A 94 -26.26 8.75 8.57
CA VAL A 94 -26.33 8.20 7.22
C VAL A 94 -27.79 8.26 6.77
N ALA A 95 -28.07 9.02 5.72
CA ALA A 95 -29.41 9.09 5.15
C ALA A 95 -29.87 7.68 4.74
N GLY A 96 -31.06 7.29 5.21
CA GLY A 96 -31.64 5.99 4.90
C GLY A 96 -31.83 5.76 3.40
N PRO A 97 -31.96 4.49 2.96
CA PRO A 97 -32.16 4.16 1.55
C PRO A 97 -33.42 4.85 1.02
N ARG A 98 -33.29 5.55 -0.11
CA ARG A 98 -34.41 6.17 -0.81
C ARG A 98 -35.37 5.07 -1.26
N ARG A 99 -36.59 5.08 -0.71
CA ARG A 99 -37.70 4.25 -1.19
C ARG A 99 -38.46 5.05 -2.24
N VAL A 100 -38.54 4.50 -3.45
CA VAL A 100 -39.43 5.01 -4.50
C VAL A 100 -40.60 4.03 -4.55
N ASP A 101 -41.80 4.53 -4.30
CA ASP A 101 -43.01 3.75 -4.45
C ASP A 101 -43.32 3.62 -5.95
N VAL A 102 -43.13 2.42 -6.48
CA VAL A 102 -43.24 2.12 -7.92
C VAL A 102 -44.71 2.11 -8.37
N MET A 103 -45.66 2.01 -7.43
CA MET A 103 -47.09 1.87 -7.73
C MET A 103 -47.90 3.14 -7.44
N SER A 104 -47.30 4.21 -6.91
CA SER A 104 -47.97 5.51 -6.76
C SER A 104 -47.61 6.46 -7.90
N GLY A 105 -48.55 6.57 -8.85
CA GLY A 105 -48.54 7.58 -9.91
C GLY A 105 -48.01 7.09 -11.26
N THR A 106 -48.28 7.88 -12.30
CA THR A 106 -47.75 7.65 -13.65
C THR A 106 -46.25 7.97 -13.62
N TYR A 107 -45.40 6.93 -13.60
CA TYR A 107 -43.96 7.09 -13.67
C TYR A 107 -43.57 7.84 -14.95
N VAL A 108 -43.09 9.07 -14.81
CA VAL A 108 -42.47 9.83 -15.89
C VAL A 108 -40.96 9.79 -15.66
N PRO A 109 -40.19 9.02 -16.47
CA PRO A 109 -38.74 8.99 -16.32
C PRO A 109 -38.17 10.41 -16.56
N ALA A 110 -37.11 10.74 -15.83
CA ALA A 110 -36.38 11.97 -16.07
C ALA A 110 -35.92 12.01 -17.53
N ARG A 111 -36.17 13.13 -18.22
CA ARG A 111 -35.71 13.32 -19.60
C ARG A 111 -34.19 13.13 -19.63
N GLY A 112 -33.72 12.24 -20.50
CA GLY A 112 -32.29 12.03 -20.71
C GLY A 112 -31.59 13.33 -21.14
N PRO A 113 -30.27 13.39 -21.01
CA PRO A 113 -29.49 14.54 -21.46
C PRO A 113 -29.73 14.80 -22.96
N ALA A 114 -29.64 16.07 -23.37
CA ALA A 114 -29.73 16.44 -24.77
C ALA A 114 -28.72 15.64 -25.61
N LEU A 115 -29.17 15.11 -26.74
CA LEU A 115 -28.30 14.41 -27.68
C LEU A 115 -27.19 15.36 -28.16
N ARG A 116 -25.96 14.84 -28.24
CA ARG A 116 -24.85 15.59 -28.85
C ARG A 116 -25.19 15.98 -30.30
N PRO A 117 -24.71 17.14 -30.79
CA PRO A 117 -24.81 17.46 -32.20
C PRO A 117 -24.21 16.31 -33.03
N GLY A 118 -24.93 15.90 -34.07
CA GLY A 118 -24.56 14.80 -34.94
C GLY A 118 -24.98 13.39 -34.50
N ALA A 119 -25.64 13.23 -33.34
CA ALA A 119 -26.05 11.91 -32.85
C ALA A 119 -27.09 11.20 -33.74
N LEU A 120 -27.83 11.95 -34.56
CA LEU A 120 -28.87 11.42 -35.45
C LEU A 120 -28.51 11.57 -36.94
N ASP A 121 -27.27 11.95 -37.27
CA ASP A 121 -26.85 12.18 -38.66
C ASP A 121 -26.90 10.91 -39.50
N PHE A 122 -26.75 9.74 -38.87
CA PHE A 122 -26.91 8.45 -39.54
C PHE A 122 -28.32 8.25 -40.11
N ARG A 123 -29.35 8.94 -39.61
CA ARG A 123 -30.70 8.90 -40.19
C ARG A 123 -30.80 9.67 -41.50
N ALA A 124 -29.87 10.60 -41.76
CA ALA A 124 -29.78 11.35 -43.00
C ALA A 124 -28.97 10.60 -44.09
N CYS A 125 -28.23 9.53 -43.71
CA CYS A 125 -27.54 8.69 -44.68
C CYS A 125 -28.54 7.86 -45.49
N GLN A 126 -28.71 8.19 -46.76
CA GLN A 126 -29.42 7.34 -47.71
C GLN A 126 -28.56 6.11 -48.06
N SER A 127 -28.42 5.16 -47.13
CA SER A 127 -27.88 3.84 -47.47
C SER A 127 -28.96 3.05 -48.22
N VAL A 128 -29.20 3.39 -49.48
CA VAL A 128 -30.01 2.58 -50.37
C VAL A 128 -29.16 1.37 -50.73
N GLY A 129 -29.41 0.24 -50.08
CA GLY A 129 -28.79 -1.02 -50.46
C GLY A 129 -29.17 -1.34 -51.89
N TYR A 130 -28.21 -1.24 -52.82
CA TYR A 130 -28.38 -1.78 -54.17
C TYR A 130 -28.51 -3.30 -54.04
N ARG A 131 -29.70 -3.82 -54.30
CA ARG A 131 -29.89 -5.25 -54.55
C ARG A 131 -29.37 -5.51 -55.96
N CYS A 132 -28.28 -6.26 -56.05
CA CYS A 132 -27.88 -6.94 -57.28
C CYS A 132 -28.85 -8.09 -57.54
#